data_AF-A0A445EWX7-F1
#
_entry.id   AF-A0A445EWX7-F1
#
_cell.length_a   1.000
_cell.length_b   1.000
_cell.length_c   1.000
_cell.angle_alpha   90.00
_cell.angle_beta   90.00
_cell.angle_gamma   90.00
#
_symmetry.space_group_name_H-M   'P 1'
#
loop_
_entity.id
_entity.type
_entity.pdbx_description
1 polymer ?
#
loop_
_entity_poly.entity_id
_entity_poly.type
_entity_poly.pdbx_seq_one_letter_code
_entity_poly.pdbx_strand_id
1 'polypeptide(L)'
;MYSRSIMAVSSWNDNGQKQFVHDPYELYRSDFFPGLGWMLARSTWDELSPKWPKAYWDDWLRLKENHKGRQFIRPEVCRTYNFGELGSSLGQFFRQYLEPIKLNDVQVDWKSKDLSYLQEDKYAQHFANIVAKAKPVSGVNVLQETNNIDGDVRIKYRDQSDFEYIAGQFGIFQEWKDGVPRTAYKGVVVFRYPSTRARRVFLVGPESLKLLRITDS
;
A
#
# COMPACT_ATOMS: atom_id res chain seq x y z
N MET A 1 21.36 -3.58 -5.64
CA MET A 1 20.53 -3.09 -6.76
C MET A 1 20.13 -1.65 -6.46
N TYR A 2 20.69 -0.67 -7.15
CA TYR A 2 20.22 0.72 -7.07
C TYR A 2 19.20 0.93 -8.20
N SER A 3 17.92 0.70 -7.91
CA SER A 3 16.84 1.05 -8.85
C SER A 3 16.56 2.54 -8.73
N ARG A 4 16.76 3.30 -9.81
CA ARG A 4 16.47 4.75 -9.81
C ARG A 4 14.98 5.06 -9.60
N SER A 5 14.11 4.08 -9.77
CA SER A 5 12.66 4.20 -9.56
C SER A 5 12.18 3.91 -8.14
N ILE A 6 13.06 3.56 -7.19
CA ILE A 6 12.70 3.44 -5.77
C ILE A 6 13.31 4.61 -5.02
N MET A 7 12.49 5.34 -4.27
CA MET A 7 12.93 6.48 -3.47
C MET A 7 13.32 6.09 -2.05
N ALA A 8 12.49 5.27 -1.40
CA ALA A 8 12.70 4.80 -0.03
C ALA A 8 12.08 3.42 0.20
N VAL A 9 12.55 2.75 1.25
CA VAL A 9 11.97 1.49 1.74
C VAL A 9 11.44 1.77 3.14
N SER A 10 10.17 1.49 3.36
CA SER A 10 9.48 1.65 4.64
C SER A 10 9.20 0.29 5.28
N SER A 11 9.23 0.24 6.60
CA SER A 11 8.78 -0.89 7.42
C SER A 11 7.27 -0.89 7.68
N TRP A 12 6.52 0.07 7.12
CA TRP A 12 5.13 0.34 7.47
C TRP A 12 4.16 0.00 6.33
N ASN A 13 3.03 -0.60 6.69
CA ASN A 13 1.85 -0.76 5.86
C ASN A 13 0.70 -0.03 6.54
N ASP A 14 0.17 1.03 5.93
CA ASP A 14 -0.97 1.79 6.50
C ASP A 14 -2.21 0.91 6.72
N ASN A 15 -2.43 -0.10 5.88
CA ASN A 15 -3.49 -1.10 6.03
C ASN A 15 -2.96 -2.39 6.69
N GLY A 16 -2.03 -2.23 7.63
CA GLY A 16 -1.28 -3.31 8.29
C GLY A 16 -1.98 -3.93 9.50
N GLN A 17 -3.28 -3.67 9.69
CA GLN A 17 -4.03 -4.16 10.85
C GLN A 17 -4.10 -5.70 10.84
N LYS A 18 -4.15 -6.33 12.02
CA LYS A 18 -4.06 -7.80 12.18
C LYS A 18 -4.97 -8.60 11.23
N GLN A 19 -6.18 -8.10 10.99
CA GLN A 19 -7.17 -8.73 10.12
C GLN A 19 -6.89 -8.57 8.62
N PHE A 20 -6.01 -7.64 8.23
CA PHE A 20 -5.74 -7.27 6.83
C PHE A 20 -4.38 -7.74 6.31
N VAL A 21 -3.64 -8.54 7.09
CA VAL A 21 -2.30 -9.02 6.72
C VAL A 21 -2.11 -10.48 7.09
N HIS A 22 -1.30 -11.19 6.33
CA HIS A 22 -1.03 -12.61 6.57
C HIS A 22 0.43 -12.98 6.34
N ASP A 23 0.98 -12.65 5.17
CA ASP A 23 2.28 -13.16 4.73
C ASP A 23 3.44 -12.27 5.21
N PRO A 24 4.32 -12.75 6.11
CA PRO A 24 5.46 -11.96 6.55
C PRO A 24 6.52 -11.79 5.44
N TYR A 25 6.57 -12.64 4.42
CA TYR A 25 7.60 -12.59 3.38
C TYR A 25 7.27 -11.63 2.23
N GLU A 26 6.01 -11.22 2.13
CA GLU A 26 5.52 -10.42 1.00
C GLU A 26 5.91 -8.94 1.15
N LEU A 27 6.47 -8.38 0.07
CA LEU A 27 6.76 -6.96 -0.11
C LEU A 27 6.05 -6.42 -1.34
N TYR A 28 5.62 -5.17 -1.26
CA TYR A 28 4.94 -4.46 -2.33
C TYR A 28 5.70 -3.18 -2.69
N ARG A 29 5.59 -2.76 -3.95
CA ARG A 29 5.84 -1.36 -4.33
C ARG A 29 4.57 -0.55 -4.08
N SER A 30 4.74 0.74 -3.78
CA SER A 30 3.65 1.69 -3.58
C SER A 30 4.02 3.07 -4.13
N ASP A 31 3.03 3.80 -4.63
CA ASP A 31 3.14 5.21 -5.00
C ASP A 31 2.94 6.13 -3.79
N PHE A 32 2.42 5.60 -2.67
CA PHE A 32 2.22 6.34 -1.44
C PHE A 32 3.43 6.21 -0.52
N PHE A 33 3.97 7.32 -0.03
CA PHE A 33 5.05 7.31 0.97
C PHE A 33 4.49 7.01 2.38
N PRO A 34 4.82 5.84 2.98
CA PRO A 34 4.25 5.46 4.28
C PRO A 34 4.99 6.09 5.48
N GLY A 35 6.29 6.35 5.35
CA GLY A 35 7.13 6.82 6.46
C GLY A 35 7.37 5.73 7.52
N LEU A 36 7.19 6.09 8.80
CA LEU A 36 7.11 5.20 9.98
C LEU A 36 8.14 4.05 10.03
N GLY A 37 9.41 4.42 10.08
CA GLY A 37 10.55 3.51 9.96
C GLY A 37 10.89 3.31 8.49
N TRP A 38 11.82 4.09 7.98
CA TRP A 38 12.15 4.09 6.57
C TRP A 38 13.60 4.45 6.35
N MET A 39 14.14 3.99 5.23
CA MET A 39 15.48 4.33 4.76
C MET A 39 15.41 5.00 3.40
N LEU A 40 16.30 5.96 3.19
CA LEU A 40 16.52 6.65 1.92
C LEU A 40 18.00 6.59 1.53
N ALA A 41 18.28 6.69 0.24
CA ALA A 41 19.65 6.81 -0.25
C ALA A 41 20.21 8.21 0.02
N ARG A 42 21.52 8.31 0.27
CA ARG A 42 22.23 9.60 0.43
C ARG A 42 21.98 10.55 -0.74
N SER A 43 22.06 10.06 -1.98
CA SER A 43 21.81 10.86 -3.17
C SER A 43 20.40 11.46 -3.21
N THR A 44 19.39 10.76 -2.68
CA THR A 44 18.03 11.28 -2.55
C THR A 44 17.97 12.37 -1.49
N TRP A 45 18.72 12.23 -0.39
CA TRP A 45 18.82 13.28 0.62
C TRP A 45 19.50 14.55 0.09
N ASP A 46 20.58 14.41 -0.67
CA ASP A 46 21.30 15.53 -1.28
C ASP A 46 20.38 16.31 -2.27
N GLU A 47 19.43 15.61 -2.92
CA GLU A 47 18.41 16.23 -3.77
C GLU A 47 17.32 16.99 -2.98
N LEU A 48 16.89 16.46 -1.83
CA LEU A 48 15.75 16.99 -1.07
C LEU A 48 16.14 18.09 -0.08
N SER A 49 17.29 17.94 0.57
CA SER A 49 17.71 18.81 1.67
C SER A 49 17.80 20.30 1.32
N PRO A 50 18.21 20.74 0.11
CA PRO A 50 18.25 22.16 -0.23
C PRO A 50 16.88 22.83 -0.32
N LYS A 51 15.81 22.02 -0.49
CA LYS A 51 14.42 22.47 -0.63
C LYS A 51 13.50 21.94 0.47
N TRP A 52 14.08 21.53 1.60
CA TRP A 52 13.32 20.94 2.71
C TRP A 52 12.23 21.89 3.22
N PRO A 53 11.00 21.40 3.44
CA PRO A 53 9.89 22.26 3.83
C PRO A 53 9.99 22.69 5.30
N LYS A 54 9.34 23.81 5.63
CA LYS A 54 9.29 24.30 7.01
C LYS A 54 8.40 23.44 7.93
N ALA A 55 7.43 22.72 7.38
CA ALA A 55 6.47 21.90 8.10
C ALA A 55 5.93 20.78 7.19
N TYR A 56 5.24 19.79 7.78
CA TYR A 56 4.55 18.70 7.07
C TYR A 56 5.43 17.97 6.04
N TRP A 57 6.65 17.64 6.46
CA TRP A 57 7.68 17.09 5.59
C TRP A 57 7.28 15.78 4.90
N ASP A 58 6.45 14.97 5.56
CA ASP A 58 5.96 13.70 5.05
C ASP A 58 4.91 13.89 3.95
N ASP A 59 3.97 14.83 4.14
CA ASP A 59 3.02 15.24 3.09
C ASP A 59 3.75 15.91 1.93
N TRP A 60 4.75 16.76 2.20
CA TRP A 60 5.60 17.34 1.16
C TRP A 60 6.32 16.26 0.35
N LEU A 61 6.85 15.20 1.00
CA LEU A 61 7.53 14.12 0.29
C LEU A 61 6.58 13.32 -0.63
N ARG A 62 5.28 13.29 -0.31
CA ARG A 62 4.24 12.64 -1.14
C ARG A 62 3.93 13.42 -2.41
N LEU A 63 4.33 14.69 -2.52
CA LEU A 63 4.06 15.50 -3.72
C LEU A 63 4.86 15.02 -4.93
N LYS A 64 4.22 14.97 -6.10
CA LYS A 64 4.83 14.56 -7.37
C LYS A 64 6.15 15.27 -7.70
N GLU A 65 6.28 16.54 -7.37
CA GLU A 65 7.51 17.34 -7.56
C GLU A 65 8.72 16.84 -6.74
N ASN A 66 8.46 16.11 -5.64
CA ASN A 66 9.48 15.62 -4.72
C ASN A 66 9.80 14.15 -4.99
N HIS A 67 8.78 13.28 -5.07
CA HIS A 67 9.04 11.88 -5.37
C HIS A 67 9.35 11.63 -6.86
N LYS A 68 8.94 12.52 -7.78
CA LYS A 68 9.26 12.48 -9.22
C LYS A 68 8.88 11.15 -9.89
N GLY A 69 7.76 10.55 -9.47
CA GLY A 69 7.30 9.25 -9.96
C GLY A 69 8.08 8.04 -9.41
N ARG A 70 9.09 8.25 -8.55
CA ARG A 70 9.73 7.15 -7.81
C ARG A 70 8.74 6.58 -6.80
N GLN A 71 8.90 5.30 -6.54
CA GLN A 71 8.01 4.49 -5.72
C GLN A 71 8.69 4.09 -4.41
N PHE A 72 7.93 3.49 -3.51
CA PHE A 72 8.35 3.05 -2.21
C PHE A 72 8.21 1.53 -2.10
N ILE A 73 9.08 0.87 -1.36
CA ILE A 73 8.85 -0.53 -0.95
C ILE A 73 8.23 -0.52 0.44
N ARG A 74 7.20 -1.34 0.64
CA ARG A 74 6.56 -1.58 1.94
C ARG A 74 6.24 -3.06 2.14
N PRO A 75 6.22 -3.59 3.37
CA PRO A 75 5.86 -4.99 3.61
C PRO A 75 4.35 -5.23 3.61
N GLU A 76 3.91 -6.49 3.55
CA GLU A 76 2.54 -6.85 3.91
C GLU A 76 2.32 -6.67 5.42
N VAL A 77 3.19 -7.25 6.26
CA VAL A 77 3.13 -7.14 7.72
C VAL A 77 4.15 -6.10 8.21
N CYS A 78 3.75 -5.14 9.04
CA CYS A 78 4.65 -4.07 9.51
C CYS A 78 5.87 -4.62 10.29
N ARG A 79 7.03 -3.96 10.16
CA ARG A 79 8.25 -4.23 10.95
C ARG A 79 8.52 -3.20 12.04
N THR A 80 7.66 -2.20 12.13
CA THR A 80 7.60 -1.20 13.19
C THR A 80 6.19 -1.16 13.75
N TYR A 81 6.08 -0.73 15.01
CA TYR A 81 4.80 -0.54 15.69
C TYR A 81 4.81 0.85 16.33
N ASN A 82 3.71 1.58 16.22
CA ASN A 82 3.55 2.88 16.85
C ASN A 82 2.80 2.70 18.17
N PHE A 83 3.47 2.95 19.29
CA PHE A 83 2.89 2.90 20.64
C PHE A 83 2.53 4.30 21.20
N GLY A 84 2.78 5.37 20.44
CA GLY A 84 2.56 6.75 20.87
C GLY A 84 1.15 7.23 20.60
N GLU A 85 0.22 6.96 21.52
CA GLU A 85 -1.17 7.48 21.44
C GLU A 85 -1.20 9.02 21.53
N LEU A 86 -0.33 9.61 22.36
CA LEU A 86 -0.22 11.05 22.54
C LEU A 86 1.02 11.59 21.83
N GLY A 87 0.84 12.59 20.97
CA GLY A 87 1.91 13.20 20.20
C GLY A 87 1.45 14.48 19.49
N SER A 88 2.22 14.94 18.52
CA SER A 88 1.98 16.22 17.81
C SER A 88 0.64 16.28 17.04
N SER A 89 0.01 15.14 16.75
CA SER A 89 -1.31 15.04 16.10
C SER A 89 -2.47 14.87 17.08
N LEU A 90 -2.23 14.98 18.39
CA LEU A 90 -3.23 14.77 19.44
C LEU A 90 -3.94 13.40 19.36
N GLY A 91 -3.24 12.37 18.86
CA GLY A 91 -3.75 11.00 18.77
C GLY A 91 -4.77 10.76 17.65
N GLN A 92 -4.92 11.70 16.72
CA GLN A 92 -5.76 11.50 15.54
C GLN A 92 -5.39 10.19 14.83
N PHE A 93 -6.40 9.38 14.49
CA PHE A 93 -6.28 8.08 13.83
C PHE A 93 -5.60 6.95 14.63
N PHE A 94 -5.07 7.22 15.83
CA PHE A 94 -4.30 6.21 16.57
C PHE A 94 -5.12 4.96 16.88
N ARG A 95 -6.22 5.10 17.62
CA ARG A 95 -7.05 3.96 18.04
C ARG A 95 -7.67 3.20 16.87
N GLN A 96 -8.15 3.94 15.87
CA GLN A 96 -8.84 3.33 14.73
C GLN A 96 -7.87 2.59 13.80
N TYR A 97 -6.69 3.16 13.53
CA TYR A 97 -5.85 2.69 12.44
C TYR A 97 -4.44 2.27 12.86
N LEU A 98 -3.82 2.90 13.87
CA LEU A 98 -2.41 2.64 14.23
C LEU A 98 -2.26 1.58 15.33
N GLU A 99 -3.09 1.64 16.37
CA GLU A 99 -3.13 0.66 17.47
C GLU A 99 -3.36 -0.79 16.98
N PRO A 100 -4.29 -1.08 16.05
CA PRO A 100 -4.53 -2.45 15.59
C PRO A 100 -3.46 -3.01 14.62
N ILE A 101 -2.40 -2.26 14.31
CA ILE A 101 -1.33 -2.69 13.39
C ILE A 101 -0.64 -3.95 13.94
N LYS A 102 -0.43 -4.93 13.05
CA LYS A 102 0.33 -6.14 13.38
C LYS A 102 1.83 -5.86 13.24
N LEU A 103 2.54 -5.89 14.37
CA LEU A 103 4.00 -6.04 14.36
C LEU A 103 4.35 -7.48 13.97
N ASN A 104 5.20 -7.63 12.96
CA ASN A 104 5.70 -8.92 12.53
C ASN A 104 6.59 -9.57 13.61
N ASP A 105 6.28 -10.82 13.92
CA ASP A 105 6.97 -11.69 14.89
C ASP A 105 7.81 -12.80 14.22
N VAL A 106 7.78 -12.91 12.89
CA VAL A 106 8.53 -13.90 12.12
C VAL A 106 9.88 -13.34 11.66
N GLN A 107 10.99 -13.99 12.01
CA GLN A 107 12.30 -13.62 11.49
C GLN A 107 12.42 -13.98 10.00
N VAL A 108 12.63 -12.97 9.15
CA VAL A 108 12.84 -13.14 7.71
C VAL A 108 14.28 -12.83 7.37
N ASP A 109 15.02 -13.82 6.85
CA ASP A 109 16.35 -13.58 6.28
C ASP A 109 16.23 -12.98 4.88
N TRP A 110 16.07 -11.66 4.79
CA TRP A 110 15.92 -10.94 3.53
C TRP A 110 17.13 -11.08 2.60
N LYS A 111 18.33 -11.36 3.14
CA LYS A 111 19.55 -11.52 2.32
C LYS A 111 19.51 -12.80 1.49
N SER A 112 18.76 -13.81 1.95
CA SER A 112 18.61 -15.09 1.25
C SER A 112 17.42 -15.12 0.29
N LYS A 113 16.59 -14.06 0.23
CA LYS A 113 15.38 -14.02 -0.61
C LYS A 113 15.68 -13.41 -1.97
N ASP A 114 15.08 -13.97 -3.02
CA ASP A 114 15.08 -13.30 -4.32
C ASP A 114 14.06 -12.16 -4.33
N LEU A 115 14.57 -10.94 -4.25
CA LEU A 115 13.79 -9.70 -4.33
C LEU A 115 13.75 -9.11 -5.74
N SER A 116 14.20 -9.86 -6.75
CA SER A 116 14.27 -9.38 -8.13
C SER A 116 12.90 -9.00 -8.69
N TYR A 117 11.83 -9.60 -8.19
CA TYR A 117 10.46 -9.26 -8.57
C TYR A 117 10.07 -7.82 -8.21
N LEU A 118 10.76 -7.15 -7.28
CA LEU A 118 10.54 -5.75 -6.92
C LEU A 118 11.20 -4.75 -7.88
N GLN A 119 11.97 -5.21 -8.87
CA GLN A 119 12.44 -4.34 -9.94
C GLN A 119 11.25 -3.82 -10.74
N GLU A 120 11.28 -2.57 -11.20
CA GLU A 120 10.11 -1.87 -11.73
C GLU A 120 9.31 -2.64 -12.79
N ASP A 121 9.96 -3.07 -13.87
CA ASP A 121 9.30 -3.80 -14.96
C ASP A 121 8.78 -5.16 -14.50
N LYS A 122 9.59 -5.88 -13.71
CA LYS A 122 9.23 -7.19 -13.16
C LYS A 122 8.06 -7.08 -12.19
N TYR A 123 8.03 -6.05 -11.36
CA TYR A 123 6.97 -5.83 -10.41
C TYR A 123 5.68 -5.43 -11.11
N ALA A 124 5.74 -4.54 -12.10
CA ALA A 124 4.56 -4.16 -12.88
C ALA A 124 3.90 -5.40 -13.51
N GLN A 125 4.70 -6.30 -14.10
CA GLN A 125 4.19 -7.55 -14.67
C GLN A 125 3.70 -8.54 -13.61
N HIS A 126 4.47 -8.74 -12.54
CA HIS A 126 4.10 -9.61 -11.42
C HIS A 126 2.78 -9.18 -10.78
N PHE A 127 2.66 -7.89 -10.46
CA PHE A 127 1.48 -7.28 -9.85
C PHE A 127 0.28 -7.31 -10.80
N ALA A 128 0.48 -7.05 -12.10
CA ALA A 128 -0.57 -7.17 -13.09
C ALA A 128 -1.13 -8.61 -13.16
N ASN A 129 -0.25 -9.61 -13.13
CA ASN A 129 -0.65 -11.02 -13.19
C ASN A 129 -1.49 -11.46 -11.99
N ILE A 130 -1.17 -10.99 -10.78
CA ILE A 130 -1.98 -11.32 -9.59
C ILE A 130 -3.32 -10.59 -9.59
N VAL A 131 -3.37 -9.33 -10.03
CA VAL A 131 -4.62 -8.57 -10.14
C VAL A 131 -5.52 -9.14 -11.24
N ALA A 132 -4.97 -9.55 -12.38
CA ALA A 132 -5.72 -10.12 -13.49
C ALA A 132 -6.37 -11.48 -13.14
N LYS A 133 -5.73 -12.27 -12.26
CA LYS A 133 -6.26 -13.56 -11.77
C LYS A 133 -7.37 -13.39 -10.73
N ALA A 134 -7.49 -12.21 -10.11
CA ALA A 134 -8.50 -11.94 -9.11
C ALA A 134 -9.89 -11.83 -9.74
N LYS A 135 -10.89 -12.44 -9.11
CA LYS A 135 -12.27 -12.47 -9.62
C LYS A 135 -12.90 -11.08 -9.50
N PRO A 136 -13.48 -10.52 -10.57
CA PRO A 136 -14.16 -9.24 -10.50
C PRO A 136 -15.42 -9.32 -9.62
N VAL A 137 -15.65 -8.28 -8.83
CA VAL A 137 -16.82 -8.08 -7.97
C VAL A 137 -17.41 -6.72 -8.30
N SER A 138 -18.73 -6.64 -8.51
CA SER A 138 -19.38 -5.44 -9.07
C SER A 138 -20.76 -5.12 -8.51
N GLY A 139 -21.27 -5.84 -7.50
CA GLY A 139 -22.61 -5.56 -6.99
C GLY A 139 -22.66 -4.59 -5.82
N VAL A 140 -23.90 -4.34 -5.38
CA VAL A 140 -24.26 -3.29 -4.40
C VAL A 140 -23.69 -3.59 -3.01
N ASN A 141 -23.53 -4.87 -2.65
CA ASN A 141 -22.97 -5.29 -1.37
C ASN A 141 -21.61 -5.98 -1.57
N VAL A 142 -20.59 -5.16 -1.75
CA VAL A 142 -19.21 -5.59 -1.99
C VAL A 142 -18.69 -6.54 -0.90
N LEU A 143 -19.06 -6.33 0.37
CA LEU A 143 -18.64 -7.20 1.48
C LEU A 143 -19.25 -8.60 1.36
N GLN A 144 -20.55 -8.68 1.12
CA GLN A 144 -21.27 -9.95 1.00
C GLN A 144 -20.78 -10.75 -0.23
N GLU A 145 -20.62 -10.10 -1.37
CA GLU A 145 -20.10 -10.75 -2.58
C GLU A 145 -18.66 -11.19 -2.41
N THR A 146 -17.83 -10.34 -1.80
CA THR A 146 -16.46 -10.69 -1.45
C THR A 146 -16.45 -11.95 -0.61
N ASN A 147 -17.29 -12.06 0.43
CA ASN A 147 -17.37 -13.22 1.32
C ASN A 147 -17.70 -14.53 0.59
N ASN A 148 -18.57 -14.49 -0.41
CA ASN A 148 -19.05 -15.67 -1.14
C ASN A 148 -18.06 -16.22 -2.17
N ILE A 149 -17.01 -15.46 -2.51
CA ILE A 149 -16.04 -15.87 -3.52
C ILE A 149 -14.83 -16.54 -2.87
N ASP A 150 -14.49 -17.74 -3.35
CA ASP A 150 -13.20 -18.35 -3.01
C ASP A 150 -12.07 -17.79 -3.88
N GLY A 151 -10.94 -17.48 -3.24
CA GLY A 151 -9.77 -16.84 -3.84
C GLY A 151 -9.78 -15.31 -3.80
N ASP A 152 -8.82 -14.72 -4.51
CA ASP A 152 -8.62 -13.27 -4.57
C ASP A 152 -9.72 -12.58 -5.39
N VAL A 153 -10.07 -11.36 -4.99
CA VAL A 153 -11.10 -10.55 -5.67
C VAL A 153 -10.59 -9.17 -6.04
N ARG A 154 -11.12 -8.61 -7.13
CA ARG A 154 -10.89 -7.22 -7.54
C ARG A 154 -12.19 -6.46 -7.64
N ILE A 155 -12.24 -5.29 -7.02
CA ILE A 155 -13.40 -4.39 -6.98
C ILE A 155 -12.98 -3.09 -7.62
N LYS A 156 -13.70 -2.64 -8.65
CA LYS A 156 -13.42 -1.34 -9.28
C LYS A 156 -14.03 -0.22 -8.44
N TYR A 157 -13.29 0.86 -8.25
CA TYR A 157 -13.83 2.12 -7.75
C TYR A 157 -13.75 3.17 -8.86
N ARG A 158 -14.75 4.06 -8.92
CA ARG A 158 -14.90 5.05 -10.00
C ARG A 158 -14.09 6.32 -9.76
N ASP A 159 -14.09 6.79 -8.52
CA ASP A 159 -13.48 8.04 -8.10
C ASP A 159 -13.09 7.98 -6.61
N GLN A 160 -12.63 9.11 -6.07
CA GLN A 160 -12.22 9.19 -4.67
C GLN A 160 -13.36 8.91 -3.70
N SER A 161 -14.56 9.44 -3.94
CA SER A 161 -15.72 9.23 -3.05
C SER A 161 -16.18 7.77 -3.05
N ASP A 162 -16.16 7.12 -4.22
CA ASP A 162 -16.45 5.70 -4.37
C ASP A 162 -15.40 4.84 -3.64
N PHE A 163 -14.12 5.20 -3.74
CA PHE A 163 -13.05 4.55 -2.98
C PHE A 163 -13.26 4.70 -1.48
N GLU A 164 -13.50 5.92 -0.99
CA GLU A 164 -13.68 6.21 0.44
C GLU A 164 -14.86 5.41 1.00
N TYR A 165 -15.96 5.33 0.24
CA TYR A 165 -17.11 4.50 0.58
C TYR A 165 -16.74 3.01 0.71
N ILE A 166 -16.09 2.43 -0.32
CA ILE A 166 -15.70 1.01 -0.33
C ILE A 166 -14.67 0.71 0.76
N ALA A 167 -13.63 1.55 0.88
CA ALA A 167 -12.61 1.45 1.91
C ALA A 167 -13.21 1.47 3.32
N GLY A 168 -14.20 2.35 3.54
CA GLY A 168 -14.97 2.43 4.78
C GLY A 168 -15.75 1.17 5.09
N GLN A 169 -16.32 0.48 4.09
CA GLN A 169 -16.99 -0.81 4.30
C GLN A 169 -16.01 -1.89 4.80
N PHE A 170 -14.78 -1.89 4.29
CA PHE A 170 -13.75 -2.83 4.71
C PHE A 170 -13.07 -2.43 6.03
N GLY A 171 -13.12 -1.16 6.42
CA GLY A 171 -12.43 -0.62 7.59
C GLY A 171 -10.93 -0.35 7.37
N ILE A 172 -10.50 -0.21 6.12
CA ILE A 172 -9.14 0.23 5.76
C ILE A 172 -9.07 1.77 5.69
N PHE A 173 -7.87 2.34 5.53
CA PHE A 173 -7.72 3.78 5.37
C PHE A 173 -8.48 4.31 4.15
N GLN A 174 -9.30 5.33 4.38
CA GLN A 174 -10.07 6.03 3.34
C GLN A 174 -9.27 7.18 2.71
N GLU A 175 -8.26 7.69 3.41
CA GLU A 175 -7.55 8.92 3.02
C GLU A 175 -6.68 8.79 1.76
N TRP A 176 -6.58 9.93 1.06
CA TRP A 176 -5.70 10.16 -0.08
C TRP A 176 -4.70 11.26 0.24
N LYS A 177 -3.52 11.21 -0.37
CA LYS A 177 -2.56 12.32 -0.40
C LYS A 177 -2.06 12.51 -1.82
N ASP A 178 -2.07 13.74 -2.31
CA ASP A 178 -1.71 14.10 -3.69
C ASP A 178 -2.38 13.19 -4.76
N GLY A 179 -3.66 12.87 -4.57
CA GLY A 179 -4.39 12.00 -5.50
C GLY A 179 -3.99 10.52 -5.44
N VAL A 180 -3.29 10.08 -4.40
CA VAL A 180 -2.88 8.68 -4.19
C VAL A 180 -3.51 8.12 -2.90
N PRO A 181 -4.31 7.03 -2.96
CA PRO A 181 -4.77 6.34 -1.77
C PRO A 181 -3.61 5.68 -1.02
N ARG A 182 -3.75 5.54 0.30
CA ARG A 182 -2.72 4.87 1.12
C ARG A 182 -2.41 3.47 0.59
N THR A 183 -1.13 3.11 0.58
CA THR A 183 -0.59 1.81 0.10
C THR A 183 -0.74 1.50 -1.39
N ALA A 184 -1.36 2.38 -2.18
CA ALA A 184 -1.70 2.09 -3.56
C ALA A 184 -0.45 1.90 -4.45
N TYR A 185 -0.58 1.07 -5.48
CA TYR A 185 0.34 0.97 -6.61
C TYR A 185 -0.46 1.08 -7.91
N LYS A 186 -0.18 2.09 -8.72
CA LYS A 186 -0.92 2.45 -9.93
C LYS A 186 -2.44 2.52 -9.68
N GLY A 187 -2.84 3.09 -8.55
CA GLY A 187 -4.25 3.19 -8.13
C GLY A 187 -4.86 1.87 -7.63
N VAL A 188 -4.08 0.81 -7.40
CA VAL A 188 -4.58 -0.42 -6.80
C VAL A 188 -4.18 -0.50 -5.33
N VAL A 189 -5.17 -0.61 -4.44
CA VAL A 189 -4.96 -0.88 -3.01
C VAL A 189 -5.17 -2.37 -2.76
N VAL A 190 -4.20 -3.02 -2.10
CA VAL A 190 -4.25 -4.46 -1.79
C VAL A 190 -4.15 -4.68 -0.29
N PHE A 191 -5.05 -5.51 0.23
CA PHE A 191 -5.07 -5.95 1.63
C PHE A 191 -5.64 -7.37 1.71
N ARG A 192 -5.40 -8.09 2.82
CA ARG A 192 -6.08 -9.36 3.09
C ARG A 192 -7.45 -9.08 3.66
N TYR A 193 -8.40 -9.99 3.46
CA TYR A 193 -9.68 -9.91 4.14
C TYR A 193 -9.96 -11.22 4.88
N PRO A 194 -10.41 -11.17 6.15
CA PRO A 194 -10.65 -12.37 6.94
C PRO A 194 -11.69 -13.26 6.27
N SER A 195 -11.23 -14.38 5.73
CA SER A 195 -12.07 -15.50 5.34
C SER A 195 -11.31 -16.78 5.63
N THR A 196 -12.01 -17.90 5.59
CA THR A 196 -11.46 -19.24 5.88
C THR A 196 -10.22 -19.61 5.04
N ARG A 197 -9.84 -18.84 4.02
CA ARG A 197 -8.70 -19.11 3.11
C ARG A 197 -7.75 -17.91 2.84
N ALA A 198 -7.75 -16.87 3.69
CA ALA A 198 -6.81 -15.73 3.59
C ALA A 198 -6.72 -15.11 2.17
N ARG A 199 -7.81 -14.51 1.69
CA ARG A 199 -7.89 -13.89 0.35
C ARG A 199 -7.31 -12.48 0.31
N ARG A 200 -6.80 -12.07 -0.86
CA ARG A 200 -6.50 -10.66 -1.18
C ARG A 200 -7.74 -9.99 -1.77
N VAL A 201 -7.95 -8.76 -1.35
CA VAL A 201 -8.89 -7.82 -1.96
C VAL A 201 -8.08 -6.74 -2.66
N PHE A 202 -8.38 -6.51 -3.93
CA PHE A 202 -7.79 -5.44 -4.74
C PHE A 202 -8.86 -4.39 -5.01
N LEU A 203 -8.72 -3.18 -4.46
CA LEU A 203 -9.51 -2.03 -4.91
C LEU A 203 -8.79 -1.41 -6.09
N VAL A 204 -9.42 -1.40 -7.25
CA VAL A 204 -8.82 -1.07 -8.54
C VAL A 204 -9.37 0.25 -9.05
N GLY A 205 -8.50 1.24 -9.21
CA GLY A 205 -8.89 2.55 -9.73
C GLY A 205 -9.21 2.56 -11.22
N PRO A 206 -9.80 3.67 -11.71
CA PRO A 206 -10.34 3.77 -13.06
C PRO A 206 -9.29 3.55 -14.15
N GLU A 207 -8.07 4.08 -13.96
CA GLU A 207 -6.97 3.92 -14.93
C GLU A 207 -6.04 2.72 -14.62
N SER A 208 -6.26 2.01 -13.50
CA SER A 208 -5.31 1.02 -12.98
C SER A 208 -5.06 -0.14 -13.95
N LEU A 209 -6.13 -0.69 -14.56
CA LEU A 209 -5.99 -1.81 -15.49
C LEU A 209 -5.20 -1.41 -16.73
N LYS A 210 -5.44 -0.22 -17.26
CA LYS A 210 -4.67 0.35 -18.38
C LYS A 210 -3.20 0.56 -18.01
N LEU A 211 -2.92 1.14 -16.84
CA LEU A 211 -1.56 1.34 -16.33
C LEU A 211 -0.81 0.02 -16.07
N LEU A 212 -1.55 -1.06 -15.79
CA LEU A 212 -1.05 -2.43 -15.59
C LEU A 212 -1.10 -3.28 -16.87
N ARG A 213 -1.63 -2.75 -17.98
CA ARG A 213 -1.83 -3.48 -19.25
C ARG A 213 -2.66 -4.76 -19.08
N ILE A 214 -3.65 -4.73 -18.20
CA ILE A 214 -4.62 -5.81 -18.00
C ILE A 214 -5.81 -5.56 -18.93
N THR A 215 -6.19 -6.56 -19.72
CA THR A 215 -7.41 -6.52 -20.54
C THR A 215 -8.64 -6.77 -19.67
N ASP A 216 -9.66 -5.94 -19.80
CA ASP A 216 -10.99 -6.23 -19.25
C ASP A 216 -11.62 -7.34 -20.09
N SER A 217 -11.73 -8.53 -19.51
CA SER A 217 -12.50 -9.67 -20.02
C SER A 217 -13.87 -9.71 -19.37
#